data_AF-A0A963XGR1-F1
#
_entry.id   AF-A0A963XGR1-F1
#
_cell.length_a   1.000
_cell.length_b   1.000
_cell.length_c   1.000
_cell.angle_alpha   90.00
_cell.angle_beta   90.00
_cell.angle_gamma   90.00
#
_symmetry.space_group_name_H-M   'P 1'
#
loop_
_entity.id
_entity.type
_entity.pdbx_description
1 polymer ?
#
loop_
_entity_poly.entity_id
_entity_poly.type
_entity_poly.pdbx_seq_one_letter_code
_entity_poly.pdbx_strand_id
1 'polypeptide(L)' 'MVNRSGRYHARLVVPKDLRKIVGKTELRTPLGGDYRQAVRLLPGAVAQLQHKIALAERQQTGSKVGV' A
#
# COMPACT_ATOMS: atom_id res chain seq x y z
N MET A 1 -2.89 7.67 -13.81
CA MET A 1 -1.78 8.17 -12.95
C MET A 1 -2.23 9.48 -12.33
N VAL A 2 -2.19 9.65 -10.99
CA VAL A 2 -2.62 10.93 -10.36
C VAL A 2 -1.38 11.73 -10.01
N ASN A 3 -1.12 12.75 -10.83
CA ASN A 3 -0.05 13.69 -10.64
C ASN A 3 -0.53 14.75 -9.63
N ARG A 4 -0.04 14.69 -8.39
CA ARG A 4 -0.15 15.82 -7.46
C ARG A 4 1.28 16.32 -7.24
N SER A 5 1.56 17.54 -7.69
CA SER A 5 2.84 18.22 -7.48
C SER A 5 4.05 17.64 -8.24
N GLY A 6 3.84 17.02 -9.40
CA GLY A 6 4.93 16.51 -10.24
C GLY A 6 5.57 15.23 -9.72
N ARG A 7 4.98 14.54 -8.73
CA ARG A 7 5.54 13.32 -8.12
C ARG A 7 4.75 12.07 -8.53
N TYR A 8 5.48 11.03 -8.91
CA TYR A 8 4.99 9.68 -9.08
C TYR A 8 4.76 9.01 -7.73
N HIS A 9 3.77 8.13 -7.65
CA HIS A 9 3.46 7.40 -6.43
C HIS A 9 3.05 5.96 -6.75
N ALA A 10 3.50 5.02 -5.93
CA ALA A 10 2.90 3.70 -5.82
C ALA A 10 1.60 3.80 -5.01
N ARG A 11 0.55 3.10 -5.44
CA ARG A 11 -0.76 3.07 -4.77
C ARG A 11 -1.31 1.66 -4.78
N LEU A 12 -1.83 1.22 -3.64
CA LEU A 12 -2.65 0.01 -3.53
C LEU A 12 -3.89 0.33 -2.70
N VAL A 13 -5.02 -0.20 -3.16
CA VAL A 13 -6.28 -0.10 -2.43
C VAL A 13 -6.25 -1.10 -1.27
N VAL A 14 -6.73 -0.67 -0.11
CA VAL A 14 -6.90 -1.55 1.05
C VAL A 14 -8.24 -2.27 0.91
N PRO A 15 -8.26 -3.63 0.96
CA PRO A 15 -9.48 -4.44 1.00
C PRO A 15 -10.44 -3.97 2.09
N LYS A 16 -11.76 -3.99 1.82
CA LYS A 16 -12.78 -3.35 2.68
C LYS A 16 -12.75 -3.84 4.13
N ASP A 17 -12.59 -5.15 4.29
CA ASP A 17 -12.48 -5.87 5.56
C ASP A 17 -11.24 -5.43 6.37
N LEU A 18 -10.12 -5.19 5.69
CA LEU A 18 -8.86 -4.77 6.32
C LEU A 18 -8.82 -3.27 6.65
N ARG A 19 -9.74 -2.44 6.14
CA ARG A 19 -9.73 -0.99 6.38
C ARG A 19 -9.85 -0.63 7.85
N LYS A 20 -10.58 -1.43 8.64
CA LYS A 20 -10.71 -1.23 10.09
C LYS A 20 -9.38 -1.46 10.83
N ILE A 21 -8.52 -2.33 10.31
CA ILE A 21 -7.20 -2.64 10.88
C ILE A 21 -6.16 -1.63 10.40
N VAL A 22 -6.13 -1.35 9.09
CA VAL A 22 -5.15 -0.47 8.46
C VAL A 22 -5.45 1.02 8.72
N GLY A 23 -6.71 1.37 9.00
CA GLY A 23 -7.17 2.73 9.23
C GLY A 23 -7.20 3.63 7.98
N LYS A 24 -6.97 3.06 6.79
CA LYS A 24 -6.90 3.77 5.51
C LYS A 24 -7.63 3.00 4.42
N THR A 25 -8.19 3.73 3.46
CA THR A 25 -8.81 3.14 2.26
C THR A 25 -7.79 2.77 1.18
N GLU A 26 -6.63 3.43 1.17
CA GLU A 26 -5.53 3.20 0.25
C GLU A 26 -4.19 3.43 0.95
N LEU A 27 -3.17 2.71 0.50
CA LEU A 27 -1.78 2.96 0.84
C LEU A 27 -1.08 3.64 -0.33
N ARG A 28 -0.23 4.62 -0.02
CA ARG A 28 0.51 5.39 -1.01
C ARG A 28 1.95 5.61 -0.57
N THR A 29 2.88 5.47 -1.51
CA THR A 29 4.31 5.75 -1.31
C THR A 29 4.78 6.72 -2.41
N PRO A 30 5.37 7.88 -2.06
CA PRO A 30 5.98 8.77 -3.05
C PRO A 30 7.22 8.12 -3.69
N LEU A 31 7.37 8.27 -5.01
CA LEU A 31 8.48 7.72 -5.80
C LEU A 31 9.38 8.81 -6.41
N GLY A 32 9.14 10.09 -6.09
CA GLY A 32 9.87 11.22 -6.68
C GLY A 32 9.21 11.74 -7.96
N GLY A 33 9.81 12.77 -8.57
CA GLY A 33 9.27 13.43 -9.77
C GLY A 33 9.90 13.02 -11.09
N ASP A 34 10.99 12.25 -11.06
CA ASP A 34 11.59 11.69 -12.27
C ASP A 34 10.89 10.37 -12.64
N TYR A 35 10.47 10.27 -13.91
CA TYR A 35 9.73 9.12 -14.41
C TYR A 35 10.56 7.83 -14.39
N ARG A 36 11.80 7.88 -14.88
CA ARG A 36 12.65 6.68 -15.02
C ARG A 36 13.02 6.13 -13.65
N GLN A 37 13.31 7.02 -12.70
CA GLN A 37 13.55 6.63 -11.32
C GLN A 37 12.29 6.05 -10.68
N ALA A 38 11.13 6.68 -10.88
CA ALA A 38 9.88 6.18 -10.31
C ALA A 38 9.50 4.79 -10.82
N VAL A 39 9.67 4.51 -12.13
CA VAL A 39 9.42 3.18 -12.71
C VAL A 39 10.36 2.13 -12.11
N ARG A 40 11.62 2.47 -11.87
CA ARG A 40 12.59 1.58 -11.19
C ARG A 40 12.21 1.28 -9.74
N LEU A 41 11.70 2.28 -9.01
CA LEU A 41 11.31 2.14 -7.61
C LEU A 41 9.94 1.47 -7.41
N LEU A 42 9.10 1.48 -8.45
CA LEU A 42 7.72 1.02 -8.36
C LEU A 42 7.59 -0.43 -7.85
N PRO A 43 8.32 -1.44 -8.36
CA PRO A 43 8.15 -2.82 -7.91
C PRO A 43 8.45 -3.00 -6.41
N GLY A 44 9.53 -2.39 -5.92
CA GLY A 44 9.90 -2.45 -4.50
C GLY A 44 8.87 -1.74 -3.61
N ALA A 45 8.40 -0.57 -4.05
CA ALA A 45 7.36 0.14 -3.32
C ALA A 45 6.03 -0.65 -3.28
N VAL A 46 5.64 -1.29 -4.38
CA VAL A 46 4.45 -2.15 -4.43
C VAL A 46 4.61 -3.33 -3.47
N ALA A 47 5.76 -4.00 -3.46
CA ALA A 47 6.03 -5.10 -2.53
C ALA A 47 5.92 -4.67 -1.07
N GLN A 48 6.44 -3.50 -0.72
CA GLN A 48 6.28 -2.94 0.64
C GLN A 48 4.82 -2.65 1.00
N LEU A 49 4.02 -2.15 0.05
CA LEU A 49 2.60 -1.93 0.26
C LEU A 49 1.84 -3.26 0.43
N GLN A 50 2.14 -4.26 -0.40
CA GLN A 50 1.57 -5.61 -0.28
C GLN A 50 1.94 -6.25 1.06
N HIS A 51 3.18 -6.08 1.53
CA HIS A 51 3.59 -6.58 2.83
C HIS A 51 2.76 -5.99 3.99
N LYS A 52 2.46 -4.69 3.95
CA LYS A 52 1.58 -4.05 4.95
C LYS A 52 0.18 -4.63 4.95
N ILE A 53 -0.37 -4.93 3.76
CA ILE A 53 -1.67 -5.59 3.63
C ILE A 53 -1.61 -7.01 4.20
N ALA A 54 -0.57 -7.78 3.87
CA ALA A 54 -0.39 -9.15 4.37
C ALA A 54 -0.24 -9.20 5.91
N LEU A 55 0.40 -8.21 6.53
CA LEU A 55 0.44 -8.10 7.99
C LEU A 55 -0.95 -7.85 8.58
N ALA A 56 -1.76 -6.99 7.95
CA ALA A 56 -3.13 -6.74 8.37
C ALA A 56 -4.01 -8.00 8.20
N GLU A 57 -3.82 -8.76 7.13
CA GLU A 57 -4.50 -10.05 6.91
C GLU A 57 -4.16 -11.05 8.02
N ARG A 58 -2.87 -11.17 8.40
CA ARG A 58 -2.45 -12.03 9.50
C ARG A 58 -3.07 -11.62 10.83
N GLN A 59 -3.16 -10.32 11.10
CA GLN A 59 -3.80 -9.81 12.32
C GLN A 59 -5.31 -10.10 12.32
N GLN A 60 -5.97 -9.97 11.18
CA GLN A 60 -7.39 -10.32 11.02
C GLN A 60 -7.64 -11.81 11.29
N THR A 61 -6.81 -12.68 10.73
CA THR A 61 -6.91 -14.13 10.93
C THR A 61 -6.58 -14.52 12.38
N GLY A 62 -5.52 -13.95 12.97
CA GLY A 62 -5.19 -14.15 14.38
C GLY A 62 -6.30 -13.71 15.33
N SER A 63 -7.01 -12.62 15.00
CA SER A 63 -8.21 -12.20 15.75
C SER A 63 -9.42 -13.13 15.53
N LYS A 64 -9.55 -13.76 14.36
CA LYS A 64 -10.66 -14.68 14.07
C LYS A 64 -10.51 -16.06 14.71
N VAL A 65 -9.30 -16.49 15.05
CA VAL A 65 -9.03 -17.81 15.64
C VAL A 65 -9.05 -17.77 17.18
N GLY A 66 -9.23 -16.58 17.78
CA GLY A 66 -9.27 -16.38 19.23
C GLY A 66 -10.66 -16.24 19.87
N VAL A 67 -11.72 -16.78 19.25
CA VAL A 67 -13.10 -16.79 19.80
C VAL A 67 -13.62 -18.22 19.86
#